data_AF-A0A517ZHD0-F1
#
_entry.id   AF-A0A517ZHD0-F1
#
_cell.length_a   1.000
_cell.length_b   1.000
_cell.length_c   1.000
_cell.angle_alpha   90.00
_cell.angle_beta   90.00
_cell.angle_gamma   90.00
#
_symmetry.space_group_name_H-M   'P 1'
#
loop_
_entity.id
_entity.type
_entity.pdbx_description
1 polymer ?
#
loop_
_entity_poly.entity_id
_entity_poly.type
_entity_poly.pdbx_seq_one_letter_code
_entity_poly.pdbx_strand_id
1 'polypeptide(L)'
;MHALCTLTFMVLLTLVTSTAQAEGLIHQLPKDGAWVRYDVSGEAKGPDGAVKATLKGTLTISSVGETTVDNEKCRWIELDTQIDFKTNGGREGKQSEVLKLLIPEKFLTKNQNPIDQVLKAYKKNSQGTIQQLDPKDSSGRSFQGMDEFFHSPLKQLKKLEAEVVETKLGKLKCEGWQGRETKNETVFKTQTRLHEKAPFGVVSFRYEKERIRNGQSNGKRDSVLKLVDYGKNAKSQLSDSQ
;
A
#
# COMPACT_ATOMS: atom_id res chain seq x y z
N MET A 1 -23.95 38.63 53.77
CA MET A 1 -22.75 38.66 52.89
C MET A 1 -22.06 37.30 52.94
N HIS A 2 -22.49 36.27 52.20
CA HIS A 2 -21.66 35.09 51.92
C HIS A 2 -21.78 34.81 50.41
N ALA A 3 -20.66 35.01 49.70
CA ALA A 3 -20.56 34.83 48.26
C ALA A 3 -20.41 33.34 47.94
N LEU A 4 -21.32 32.81 47.13
CA LEU A 4 -21.24 31.45 46.60
C LEU A 4 -20.48 31.50 45.28
N CYS A 5 -19.22 31.05 45.31
CA CYS A 5 -18.33 30.95 44.16
C CYS A 5 -18.15 29.46 43.85
N THR A 6 -18.81 28.95 42.81
CA THR A 6 -18.69 27.53 42.44
C THR A 6 -18.25 27.38 40.99
N LEU A 7 -16.92 27.30 40.87
CA LEU A 7 -16.12 26.42 40.02
C LEU A 7 -16.69 26.01 38.65
N THR A 8 -16.19 26.67 37.60
CA THR A 8 -16.28 26.24 36.21
C THR A 8 -15.43 24.98 36.01
N PHE A 9 -16.06 23.84 35.71
CA PHE A 9 -15.37 22.60 35.36
C PHE A 9 -14.75 22.75 33.97
N MET A 10 -13.45 23.03 33.91
CA MET A 10 -12.69 23.12 32.65
C MET A 10 -12.49 21.70 32.11
N VAL A 11 -13.27 21.34 31.09
CA VAL A 11 -13.11 20.10 30.32
C VAL A 11 -11.76 20.18 29.61
N LEU A 12 -10.75 19.51 30.18
CA LEU A 12 -9.45 19.32 29.54
C LEU A 12 -9.64 18.28 28.42
N LEU A 13 -9.98 18.76 27.23
CA LEU A 13 -10.03 17.97 26.01
C LEU A 13 -8.58 17.58 25.67
N THR A 14 -8.08 16.48 26.27
CA THR A 14 -6.82 15.88 25.87
C THR A 14 -6.98 15.44 24.42
N LEU A 15 -6.44 16.26 23.51
CA LEU A 15 -6.17 15.90 22.13
C LEU A 15 -5.43 14.56 22.15
N VAL A 16 -6.16 13.47 21.94
CA VAL A 16 -5.57 12.20 21.59
C VAL A 16 -4.94 12.45 20.22
N THR A 17 -3.67 12.85 20.22
CA THR A 17 -2.87 12.88 19.00
C THR A 17 -2.72 11.43 18.59
N SER A 18 -3.66 10.94 17.79
CA SER A 18 -3.52 9.65 17.12
C SER A 18 -2.29 9.76 16.24
N THR A 19 -1.15 9.26 16.73
CA THR A 19 0.06 9.11 15.95
C THR A 19 -0.28 8.17 14.81
N ALA A 20 -0.54 8.72 13.64
CA ALA A 20 -0.83 7.96 12.43
C ALA A 20 0.40 7.11 12.09
N GLN A 21 0.36 5.80 12.28
CA GLN A 21 1.49 4.93 11.96
C GLN A 21 1.36 4.50 10.50
N ALA A 22 2.43 4.69 9.71
CA ALA A 22 2.41 4.42 8.28
C ALA A 22 2.50 2.94 7.97
N GLU A 23 1.65 2.50 7.03
CA GLU A 23 1.63 1.13 6.53
C GLU A 23 0.96 1.03 5.17
N GLY A 24 1.62 0.29 4.28
CA GLY A 24 1.13 -0.04 2.95
C GLY A 24 0.59 1.14 2.15
N LEU A 25 -0.35 0.83 1.25
CA LEU A 25 -0.99 1.76 0.33
C LEU A 25 -2.42 2.13 0.71
N ILE A 26 -2.96 1.58 1.81
CA ILE A 26 -4.31 1.87 2.30
C ILE A 26 -4.21 2.44 3.71
N HIS A 27 -4.33 3.76 3.79
CA HIS A 27 -4.27 4.52 5.04
C HIS A 27 -5.64 5.03 5.51
N GLN A 28 -6.58 5.07 4.58
CA GLN A 28 -7.99 5.31 4.79
C GLN A 28 -8.75 4.57 3.69
N LEU A 29 -9.99 4.21 3.97
CA LEU A 29 -10.88 3.59 2.99
C LEU A 29 -11.75 4.67 2.32
N PRO A 30 -11.58 4.96 1.03
CA PRO A 30 -12.48 5.90 0.35
C PRO A 30 -13.86 5.26 0.09
N LYS A 31 -14.80 6.09 -0.37
CA LYS A 31 -16.10 5.60 -0.88
C LYS A 31 -15.92 4.65 -2.05
N ASP A 32 -16.96 3.86 -2.32
CA ASP A 32 -16.94 2.98 -3.47
C ASP A 32 -16.79 3.73 -4.80
N GLY A 33 -16.13 3.08 -5.75
CA GLY A 33 -15.76 3.66 -7.03
C GLY A 33 -14.59 4.65 -6.97
N ALA A 34 -14.01 4.94 -5.82
CA ALA A 34 -12.81 5.77 -5.76
C ALA A 34 -11.56 5.01 -6.24
N TRP A 35 -10.67 5.71 -6.93
CA TRP A 35 -9.39 5.15 -7.36
C TRP A 35 -8.26 6.18 -7.29
N VAL A 36 -7.03 5.69 -7.20
CA VAL A 36 -5.78 6.46 -7.25
C VAL A 36 -4.78 5.75 -8.16
N ARG A 37 -4.02 6.51 -8.95
CA ARG A 37 -2.93 6.00 -9.79
C ARG A 37 -1.61 6.59 -9.35
N TYR A 38 -0.62 5.71 -9.26
CA TYR A 38 0.76 6.04 -8.98
C TYR A 38 1.63 5.77 -10.22
N ASP A 39 2.58 6.66 -10.46
CA ASP A 39 3.75 6.30 -11.26
C ASP A 39 4.67 5.42 -10.41
N VAL A 40 5.12 4.32 -10.99
CA VAL A 40 6.04 3.36 -10.39
C VAL A 40 7.40 3.53 -11.03
N SER A 41 8.45 3.57 -10.21
CA SER A 41 9.84 3.46 -10.66
C SER A 41 10.65 2.63 -9.67
N GLY A 42 11.71 1.97 -10.11
CA GLY A 42 12.53 1.18 -9.21
C GLY A 42 13.69 0.45 -9.86
N GLU A 43 14.47 -0.21 -9.01
CA GLU A 43 15.66 -0.95 -9.39
C GLU A 43 15.76 -2.25 -8.60
N ALA A 44 16.26 -3.29 -9.25
CA ALA A 44 16.77 -4.50 -8.61
C ALA A 44 18.29 -4.51 -8.72
N LYS A 45 18.98 -4.67 -7.59
CA LYS A 45 20.44 -4.68 -7.46
C LYS A 45 20.91 -6.06 -7.04
N GLY A 46 22.05 -6.47 -7.57
CA GLY A 46 22.73 -7.72 -7.19
C GLY A 46 23.47 -7.59 -5.86
N PRO A 47 24.11 -8.68 -5.39
CA PRO A 47 24.96 -8.67 -4.19
C PRO A 47 26.11 -7.65 -4.25
N ASP A 48 26.60 -7.38 -5.47
CA ASP A 48 27.64 -6.39 -5.80
C ASP A 48 27.13 -4.94 -5.78
N GLY A 49 25.84 -4.72 -5.53
CA GLY A 49 25.18 -3.41 -5.62
C GLY A 49 24.91 -2.95 -7.05
N ALA A 50 25.36 -3.68 -8.07
CA ALA A 50 25.14 -3.32 -9.46
C ALA A 50 23.66 -3.49 -9.83
N VAL A 51 23.11 -2.51 -10.55
CA VAL A 51 21.75 -2.57 -11.08
C VAL A 51 21.64 -3.73 -12.07
N LYS A 52 20.79 -4.71 -11.76
CA LYS A 52 20.49 -5.88 -12.61
C LYS A 52 19.21 -5.68 -13.40
N ALA A 53 18.26 -4.90 -12.87
CA ALA A 53 17.07 -4.50 -13.60
C ALA A 53 16.55 -3.13 -13.15
N THR A 54 15.87 -2.44 -14.06
CA THR A 54 15.07 -1.24 -13.78
C THR A 54 13.61 -1.54 -14.11
N LEU A 55 12.70 -0.88 -13.39
CA LEU A 55 11.26 -0.97 -13.61
C LEU A 55 10.66 0.43 -13.67
N LYS A 56 9.69 0.61 -14.57
CA LYS A 56 8.89 1.83 -14.71
C LYS A 56 7.47 1.47 -15.10
N GLY A 57 6.48 2.25 -14.69
CA GLY A 57 5.10 2.01 -15.13
C GLY A 57 4.09 2.63 -14.18
N THR A 58 2.95 1.99 -14.00
CA THR A 58 1.87 2.48 -13.15
C THR A 58 1.29 1.41 -12.25
N LEU A 59 0.77 1.85 -11.10
CA LEU A 59 -0.05 1.08 -10.20
C LEU A 59 -1.33 1.87 -9.93
N THR A 60 -2.50 1.30 -10.22
CA THR A 60 -3.80 1.88 -9.87
C THR A 60 -4.43 1.06 -8.76
N ILE A 61 -4.86 1.70 -7.67
CA ILE A 61 -5.63 1.09 -6.59
C ILE A 61 -7.05 1.62 -6.64
N SER A 62 -8.03 0.73 -6.57
CA SER A 62 -9.46 1.07 -6.71
C SER A 62 -10.32 0.36 -5.68
N SER A 63 -11.34 1.04 -5.16
CA SER A 63 -12.50 0.42 -4.51
C SER A 63 -13.55 0.17 -5.59
N VAL A 64 -13.94 -1.09 -5.81
CA VAL A 64 -14.74 -1.49 -6.98
C VAL A 64 -16.01 -2.28 -6.63
N GLY A 65 -16.50 -2.13 -5.40
CA GLY A 65 -17.71 -2.80 -4.92
C GLY A 65 -17.62 -3.14 -3.44
N GLU A 66 -18.78 -3.34 -2.82
CA GLU A 66 -18.93 -3.82 -1.46
C GLU A 66 -19.88 -5.02 -1.42
N THR A 67 -19.70 -5.89 -0.43
CA THR A 67 -20.59 -7.03 -0.18
C THR A 67 -20.58 -7.39 1.31
N THR A 68 -21.48 -8.27 1.73
CA THR A 68 -21.54 -8.78 3.11
C THR A 68 -21.20 -10.26 3.11
N VAL A 69 -20.26 -10.65 3.96
CA VAL A 69 -19.90 -12.06 4.21
C VAL A 69 -20.01 -12.30 5.71
N ASP A 70 -20.78 -13.31 6.12
CA ASP A 70 -20.98 -13.64 7.54
C ASP A 70 -21.41 -12.45 8.41
N ASN A 71 -22.31 -11.61 7.88
CA ASN A 71 -22.77 -10.35 8.49
C ASN A 71 -21.69 -9.27 8.67
N GLU A 72 -20.50 -9.44 8.09
CA GLU A 72 -19.45 -8.43 8.07
C GLU A 72 -19.40 -7.70 6.74
N LYS A 73 -19.34 -6.36 6.80
CA LYS A 73 -19.17 -5.54 5.62
C LYS A 73 -17.76 -5.69 5.06
N CYS A 74 -17.68 -6.04 3.79
CA CYS A 74 -16.44 -6.29 3.06
C CYS A 74 -16.32 -5.39 1.84
N ARG A 75 -15.08 -5.14 1.42
CA ARG A 75 -14.75 -4.32 0.28
C ARG A 75 -13.94 -5.08 -0.76
N TRP A 76 -14.30 -4.88 -2.03
CA TRP A 76 -13.46 -5.25 -3.16
C TRP A 76 -12.43 -4.16 -3.45
N ILE A 77 -11.16 -4.52 -3.30
CA ILE A 77 -10.00 -3.69 -3.66
C ILE A 77 -9.34 -4.29 -4.89
N GLU A 78 -9.14 -3.48 -5.94
CA GLU A 78 -8.38 -3.87 -7.12
C GLU A 78 -7.03 -3.14 -7.20
N LEU A 79 -6.00 -3.86 -7.59
CA LEU A 79 -4.68 -3.35 -7.97
C LEU A 79 -4.44 -3.68 -9.45
N ASP A 80 -4.33 -2.66 -10.29
CA ASP A 80 -3.93 -2.78 -11.69
C ASP A 80 -2.49 -2.29 -11.83
N THR A 81 -1.59 -3.22 -12.14
CA THR A 81 -0.16 -2.99 -12.29
C THR A 81 0.22 -3.12 -13.75
N GLN A 82 0.90 -2.11 -14.30
CA GLN A 82 1.43 -2.10 -15.66
C GLN A 82 2.87 -1.64 -15.62
N ILE A 83 3.83 -2.54 -15.83
CA ILE A 83 5.26 -2.30 -15.62
C ILE A 83 6.04 -2.69 -16.87
N ASP A 84 6.86 -1.77 -17.36
CA ASP A 84 7.97 -2.04 -18.26
C ASP A 84 9.24 -2.32 -17.43
N PHE A 85 9.98 -3.36 -17.80
CA PHE A 85 11.26 -3.69 -17.17
C PHE A 85 12.37 -3.81 -18.19
N LYS A 86 13.60 -3.50 -17.74
CA LYS A 86 14.83 -3.66 -18.52
C LYS A 86 15.90 -4.27 -17.64
N THR A 87 16.52 -5.37 -18.10
CA THR A 87 17.66 -5.99 -17.41
C THR A 87 18.99 -5.47 -17.96
N ASN A 88 20.06 -5.63 -17.18
CA ASN A 88 21.42 -5.27 -17.58
C ASN A 88 21.92 -6.06 -18.82
N GLY A 89 21.36 -7.24 -19.09
CA GLY A 89 21.64 -8.04 -20.28
C GLY A 89 20.87 -7.62 -21.52
N GLY A 90 20.19 -6.46 -21.51
CA GLY A 90 19.45 -5.92 -22.65
C GLY A 90 18.06 -6.53 -22.86
N ARG A 91 17.61 -7.44 -21.97
CA ARG A 91 16.24 -7.97 -22.03
C ARG A 91 15.26 -6.91 -21.57
N GLU A 92 14.31 -6.59 -22.43
CA GLU A 92 13.20 -5.69 -22.13
C GLU A 92 11.89 -6.47 -22.16
N GLY A 93 10.90 -6.02 -21.41
CA GLY A 93 9.59 -6.65 -21.39
C GLY A 93 8.55 -5.83 -20.67
N LYS A 94 7.29 -6.22 -20.87
CA LYS A 94 6.13 -5.64 -20.20
C LYS A 94 5.48 -6.70 -19.33
N GLN A 95 5.00 -6.28 -18.17
CA GLN A 95 4.20 -7.08 -17.26
C GLN A 95 2.94 -6.29 -16.91
N SER A 96 1.78 -6.91 -17.10
CA SER A 96 0.52 -6.40 -16.60
C SER A 96 -0.17 -7.44 -15.73
N GLU A 97 -0.79 -6.97 -14.65
CA GLU A 97 -1.51 -7.80 -13.71
C GLU A 97 -2.66 -7.00 -13.09
N VAL A 98 -3.84 -7.62 -12.99
CA VAL A 98 -4.92 -7.12 -12.15
C VAL A 98 -5.13 -8.10 -11.01
N LEU A 99 -5.10 -7.60 -9.78
CA LEU A 99 -5.40 -8.35 -8.58
C LEU A 99 -6.64 -7.77 -7.92
N LYS A 100 -7.60 -8.61 -7.56
CA LYS A 100 -8.85 -8.23 -6.89
C LYS A 100 -8.98 -8.97 -5.57
N LEU A 101 -9.17 -8.25 -4.48
CA LEU A 101 -9.17 -8.76 -3.11
C LEU A 101 -10.49 -8.39 -2.41
N LEU A 102 -11.14 -9.37 -1.77
CA LEU A 102 -12.26 -9.13 -0.85
C LEU A 102 -11.74 -9.11 0.58
N ILE A 103 -11.87 -7.97 1.26
CA ILE A 103 -11.31 -7.76 2.60
C ILE A 103 -12.41 -7.14 3.49
N PRO A 104 -12.62 -7.61 4.73
CA PRO A 104 -13.52 -6.96 5.67
C PRO A 104 -13.09 -5.51 5.95
N GLU A 105 -14.04 -4.56 5.93
CA GLU A 105 -13.71 -3.11 6.03
C GLU A 105 -12.99 -2.76 7.33
N LYS A 106 -13.26 -3.50 8.42
CA LYS A 106 -12.61 -3.32 9.73
C LYS A 106 -11.08 -3.53 9.68
N PHE A 107 -10.56 -4.21 8.67
CA PHE A 107 -9.13 -4.45 8.47
C PHE A 107 -8.49 -3.53 7.41
N LEU A 108 -9.30 -2.70 6.72
CA LEU A 108 -8.82 -1.69 5.76
C LEU A 108 -8.57 -0.35 6.47
N THR A 109 -7.86 -0.42 7.58
CA THR A 109 -7.58 0.71 8.47
C THR A 109 -6.13 0.66 8.95
N LYS A 110 -5.73 1.68 9.71
CA LYS A 110 -4.38 1.81 10.28
C LYS A 110 -4.05 0.61 11.19
N ASN A 111 -2.77 0.25 11.25
CA ASN A 111 -2.22 -0.78 12.14
C ASN A 111 -2.69 -2.20 11.86
N GLN A 112 -3.17 -2.48 10.65
CA GLN A 112 -3.66 -3.78 10.21
C GLN A 112 -2.84 -4.29 9.04
N ASN A 113 -2.79 -5.60 8.87
CA ASN A 113 -2.36 -6.21 7.61
C ASN A 113 -3.57 -6.70 6.82
N PRO A 114 -4.05 -5.95 5.80
CA PRO A 114 -5.22 -6.35 5.01
C PRO A 114 -5.06 -7.70 4.31
N ILE A 115 -3.83 -8.10 3.94
CA ILE A 115 -3.57 -9.36 3.22
C ILE A 115 -3.96 -10.57 4.07
N ASP A 116 -3.67 -10.54 5.38
CA ASP A 116 -3.94 -11.65 6.28
C ASP A 116 -5.45 -11.90 6.47
N GLN A 117 -6.29 -10.98 5.96
CA GLN A 117 -7.74 -10.95 6.14
C GLN A 117 -8.49 -11.07 4.81
N VAL A 118 -7.80 -11.45 3.72
CA VAL A 118 -8.42 -11.65 2.41
C VAL A 118 -9.33 -12.88 2.43
N LEU A 119 -10.61 -12.68 2.15
CA LEU A 119 -11.61 -13.75 2.06
C LEU A 119 -11.66 -14.38 0.67
N LYS A 120 -11.43 -13.59 -0.38
CA LYS A 120 -11.39 -14.02 -1.79
C LYS A 120 -10.36 -13.22 -2.55
N ALA A 121 -9.66 -13.86 -3.48
CA ALA A 121 -8.72 -13.17 -4.35
C ALA A 121 -8.79 -13.71 -5.79
N TYR A 122 -8.68 -12.82 -6.76
CA TYR A 122 -8.58 -13.15 -8.18
C TYR A 122 -7.42 -12.41 -8.81
N LYS A 123 -6.71 -13.09 -9.70
CA LYS A 123 -5.60 -12.53 -10.46
C LYS A 123 -5.85 -12.70 -11.95
N LYS A 124 -5.66 -11.64 -12.72
CA LYS A 124 -5.59 -11.66 -14.18
C LYS A 124 -4.18 -11.33 -14.62
N ASN A 125 -3.54 -12.25 -15.34
CA ASN A 125 -2.19 -12.03 -15.86
C ASN A 125 -2.20 -11.24 -17.19
N SER A 126 -1.01 -11.01 -17.75
CA SER A 126 -0.82 -10.30 -19.02
C SER A 126 -1.48 -10.97 -20.24
N GLN A 127 -1.74 -12.28 -20.16
CA GLN A 127 -2.42 -13.06 -21.20
C GLN A 127 -3.94 -13.02 -21.04
N GLY A 128 -4.44 -12.33 -20.01
CA GLY A 128 -5.86 -12.23 -19.70
C GLY A 128 -6.44 -13.46 -18.98
N THR A 129 -5.62 -14.45 -18.63
CA THR A 129 -6.05 -15.60 -17.84
C THR A 129 -6.40 -15.16 -16.43
N ILE A 130 -7.61 -15.48 -16.00
CA ILE A 130 -8.09 -15.22 -14.64
C ILE A 130 -7.93 -16.49 -13.81
N GLN A 131 -7.39 -16.34 -12.61
CA GLN A 131 -7.22 -17.40 -11.62
C GLN A 131 -7.73 -16.91 -10.27
N GLN A 132 -8.55 -17.71 -9.59
CA GLN A 132 -8.80 -17.54 -8.17
C GLN A 132 -7.56 -17.96 -7.38
N LEU A 133 -7.14 -17.12 -6.45
CA LEU A 133 -6.00 -17.41 -5.58
C LEU A 133 -6.49 -17.94 -4.24
N ASP A 134 -5.83 -18.98 -3.74
CA ASP A 134 -5.97 -19.47 -2.38
C ASP A 134 -4.63 -19.26 -1.64
N PRO A 135 -4.60 -18.50 -0.53
CA PRO A 135 -3.37 -18.29 0.23
C PRO A 135 -2.75 -19.60 0.77
N LYS A 136 -3.52 -20.70 0.84
CA LYS A 136 -3.07 -22.01 1.34
C LYS A 136 -2.46 -22.92 0.27
N ASP A 137 -2.60 -22.60 -1.01
CA ASP A 137 -2.08 -23.43 -2.10
C ASP A 137 -0.83 -22.84 -2.76
N SER A 138 -0.42 -23.41 -3.90
CA SER A 138 0.75 -22.96 -4.66
C SER A 138 0.69 -21.49 -5.11
N SER A 139 -0.51 -20.90 -5.18
CA SER A 139 -0.78 -19.51 -5.51
C SER A 139 -0.51 -18.54 -4.35
N GLY A 140 -0.29 -19.05 -3.13
CA GLY A 140 0.13 -18.29 -1.95
C GLY A 140 1.40 -17.44 -2.16
N ARG A 141 2.26 -17.81 -3.12
CA ARG A 141 3.40 -16.96 -3.53
C ARG A 141 2.98 -15.61 -4.11
N SER A 142 1.82 -15.52 -4.77
CA SER A 142 1.28 -14.25 -5.25
C SER A 142 0.93 -13.31 -4.08
N PHE A 143 0.49 -13.86 -2.95
CA PHE A 143 0.23 -13.08 -1.74
C PHE A 143 1.51 -12.55 -1.10
N GLN A 144 2.59 -13.34 -1.07
CA GLN A 144 3.90 -12.88 -0.56
C GLN A 144 4.48 -11.71 -1.37
N GLY A 145 4.12 -11.59 -2.65
CA GLY A 145 4.48 -10.45 -3.49
C GLY A 145 3.80 -9.15 -3.07
N MET A 146 2.67 -9.24 -2.36
CA MET A 146 1.88 -8.09 -1.94
C MET A 146 2.34 -7.45 -0.64
N ASP A 147 3.22 -8.09 0.15
CA ASP A 147 3.81 -7.50 1.37
C ASP A 147 4.48 -6.12 1.11
N GLU A 148 4.79 -5.82 -0.15
CA GLU A 148 5.26 -4.51 -0.60
C GLU A 148 4.17 -3.43 -0.51
N PHE A 149 2.93 -3.78 -0.81
CA PHE A 149 1.80 -2.84 -0.92
C PHE A 149 0.89 -2.85 0.30
N PHE A 150 0.79 -3.97 1.00
CA PHE A 150 0.02 -4.09 2.22
C PHE A 150 0.85 -4.82 3.26
N HIS A 151 1.05 -4.19 4.40
CA HIS A 151 1.79 -4.76 5.51
C HIS A 151 1.31 -4.07 6.79
N SER A 152 1.49 -4.73 7.93
CA SER A 152 1.31 -4.17 9.27
C SER A 152 2.50 -3.30 9.71
N PRO A 153 2.49 -2.74 10.94
CA PRO A 153 3.63 -2.27 11.70
C PRO A 153 5.04 -2.47 11.16
N LEU A 154 5.66 -1.48 10.53
CA LEU A 154 7.11 -1.30 10.71
C LEU A 154 7.49 -1.48 12.20
N LYS A 155 8.30 -2.46 12.61
CA LYS A 155 8.75 -2.56 14.03
C LYS A 155 9.47 -1.29 14.48
N GLN A 156 10.28 -0.70 13.60
CA GLN A 156 11.00 0.54 13.85
C GLN A 156 10.34 1.65 13.02
N LEU A 157 9.66 2.57 13.68
CA LEU A 157 9.00 3.72 13.04
C LEU A 157 9.67 5.03 13.45
N LYS A 158 9.83 5.91 12.47
CA LYS A 158 10.31 7.28 12.67
C LYS A 158 9.41 8.24 11.90
N LYS A 159 8.82 9.22 12.59
CA LYS A 159 8.12 10.33 11.92
C LYS A 159 9.13 11.14 11.11
N LEU A 160 8.74 11.51 9.89
CA LEU A 160 9.50 12.38 9.00
C LEU A 160 8.94 13.80 9.09
N GLU A 161 9.80 14.79 8.88
CA GLU A 161 9.37 16.16 8.71
C GLU A 161 8.36 16.27 7.56
N ALA A 162 7.37 17.15 7.75
CA ALA A 162 6.37 17.39 6.73
C ALA A 162 7.01 18.04 5.51
N GLU A 163 6.63 17.60 4.32
CA GLU A 163 7.14 18.14 3.05
C GLU A 163 5.99 18.51 2.12
N VAL A 164 6.21 19.50 1.26
CA VAL A 164 5.24 19.85 0.23
C VAL A 164 5.45 18.94 -0.97
N VAL A 165 4.43 18.17 -1.33
CA VAL A 165 4.42 17.31 -2.51
C VAL A 165 3.43 17.89 -3.52
N GLU A 166 3.89 18.09 -4.76
CA GLU A 166 3.06 18.56 -5.87
C GLU A 166 2.45 17.38 -6.61
N THR A 167 1.12 17.41 -6.79
CA THR A 167 0.34 16.36 -7.45
C THR A 167 -0.83 16.97 -8.21
N LYS A 168 -1.63 16.15 -8.90
CA LYS A 168 -2.92 16.59 -9.48
C LYS A 168 -3.95 17.04 -8.42
N LEU A 169 -3.75 16.73 -7.13
CA LEU A 169 -4.56 17.24 -6.02
C LEU A 169 -4.12 18.65 -5.57
N GLY A 170 -3.11 19.22 -6.23
CA GLY A 170 -2.45 20.48 -5.87
C GLY A 170 -1.18 20.26 -5.06
N LYS A 171 -0.69 21.34 -4.44
CA LYS A 171 0.44 21.32 -3.50
C LYS A 171 -0.07 20.89 -2.13
N LEU A 172 0.39 19.73 -1.66
CA LEU A 172 -0.05 19.12 -0.42
C LEU A 172 1.07 19.16 0.61
N LYS A 173 0.80 19.65 1.82
CA LYS A 173 1.73 19.54 2.96
C LYS A 173 1.55 18.17 3.59
N CYS A 174 2.40 17.21 3.21
CA CYS A 174 2.28 15.82 3.60
C CYS A 174 3.11 15.52 4.84
N GLU A 175 2.50 14.94 5.86
CA GLU A 175 3.25 14.26 6.90
C GLU A 175 3.88 12.98 6.33
N GLY A 176 4.91 12.45 6.98
CA GLY A 176 5.43 11.15 6.59
C GLY A 176 6.07 10.37 7.70
N TRP A 177 6.41 9.13 7.35
CA TRP A 177 6.97 8.16 8.26
C TRP A 177 7.95 7.28 7.52
N GLN A 178 8.95 6.81 8.25
CA GLN A 178 9.90 5.81 7.81
C GLN A 178 9.74 4.57 8.68
N GLY A 179 9.60 3.43 8.03
CA GLY A 179 9.55 2.13 8.68
C GLY A 179 10.82 1.31 8.40
N ARG A 180 11.18 0.44 9.35
CA ARG A 180 12.18 -0.62 9.16
C ARG A 180 11.84 -1.86 9.96
N GLU A 181 12.05 -3.03 9.35
CA GLU A 181 11.99 -4.32 10.03
C GLU A 181 12.99 -5.30 9.41
N THR A 182 13.45 -6.28 10.19
CA THR A 182 14.13 -7.48 9.68
C THR A 182 13.32 -8.72 10.02
N LYS A 183 12.99 -9.53 9.02
CA LYS A 183 12.23 -10.79 9.15
C LYS A 183 12.81 -11.81 8.18
N ASN A 184 13.10 -13.03 8.67
CA ASN A 184 13.62 -14.15 7.86
C ASN A 184 14.78 -13.74 6.94
N GLU A 185 15.82 -13.17 7.53
CA GLU A 185 17.01 -12.64 6.81
C GLU A 185 16.66 -11.60 5.72
N THR A 186 15.51 -10.96 5.78
CA THR A 186 15.14 -9.89 4.84
C THR A 186 14.95 -8.59 5.60
N VAL A 187 15.60 -7.53 5.16
CA VAL A 187 15.43 -6.17 5.68
C VAL A 187 14.41 -5.45 4.80
N PHE A 188 13.37 -4.94 5.45
CA PHE A 188 12.33 -4.12 4.84
C PHE A 188 12.49 -2.68 5.32
N LYS A 189 12.38 -1.71 4.41
CA LYS A 189 12.28 -0.30 4.77
C LYS A 189 11.17 0.35 3.95
N THR A 190 10.47 1.29 4.56
CA THR A 190 9.45 2.08 3.90
C THR A 190 9.64 3.56 4.17
N GLN A 191 9.21 4.40 3.24
CA GLN A 191 8.96 5.81 3.49
C GLN A 191 7.62 6.18 2.86
N THR A 192 6.70 6.72 3.66
CA THR A 192 5.34 7.03 3.21
C THR A 192 5.05 8.50 3.44
N ARG A 193 4.43 9.16 2.45
CA ARG A 193 3.84 10.50 2.58
C ARG A 193 2.33 10.44 2.51
N LEU A 194 1.68 11.08 3.47
CA LEU A 194 0.25 10.94 3.72
C LEU A 194 -0.47 12.28 3.60
N HIS A 195 -1.70 12.26 3.07
CA HIS A 195 -2.59 13.41 3.03
C HIS A 195 -4.05 12.96 2.88
N GLU A 196 -4.97 13.56 3.63
CA GLU A 196 -6.41 13.19 3.65
C GLU A 196 -7.12 13.32 2.29
N LYS A 197 -6.65 14.25 1.44
CA LYS A 197 -7.15 14.46 0.07
C LYS A 197 -6.83 13.32 -0.89
N ALA A 198 -5.82 12.49 -0.61
CA ALA A 198 -5.56 11.31 -1.43
C ALA A 198 -6.61 10.24 -1.11
N PRO A 199 -7.28 9.59 -2.09
CA PRO A 199 -8.39 8.68 -1.83
C PRO A 199 -8.07 7.59 -0.78
N PHE A 200 -6.90 6.96 -0.89
CA PHE A 200 -6.41 5.94 0.05
C PHE A 200 -5.43 6.50 1.10
N GLY A 201 -5.31 7.83 1.19
CA GLY A 201 -4.48 8.52 2.18
C GLY A 201 -2.99 8.59 1.86
N VAL A 202 -2.51 7.88 0.83
CA VAL A 202 -1.09 7.83 0.42
C VAL A 202 -0.84 8.72 -0.80
N VAL A 203 0.15 9.60 -0.69
CA VAL A 203 0.59 10.51 -1.76
C VAL A 203 1.88 10.00 -2.41
N SER A 204 2.80 9.47 -1.62
CA SER A 204 3.97 8.75 -2.13
C SER A 204 4.37 7.63 -1.18
N PHE A 205 4.98 6.61 -1.74
CA PHE A 205 5.44 5.44 -1.01
C PHE A 205 6.74 4.94 -1.63
N ARG A 206 7.76 4.74 -0.79
CA ARG A 206 9.00 4.07 -1.18
C ARG A 206 9.12 2.79 -0.39
N TYR A 207 9.48 1.72 -1.07
CA TYR A 207 9.71 0.42 -0.46
C TYR A 207 11.08 -0.12 -0.85
N GLU A 208 11.81 -0.59 0.15
CA GLU A 208 13.09 -1.24 -0.01
C GLU A 208 13.03 -2.63 0.62
N LYS A 209 13.47 -3.64 -0.14
CA LYS A 209 13.61 -5.02 0.32
C LYS A 209 15.01 -5.50 0.02
N GLU A 210 15.77 -5.84 1.04
CA GLU A 210 17.12 -6.38 0.93
C GLU A 210 17.16 -7.78 1.52
N ARG A 211 17.55 -8.77 0.71
CA ARG A 211 17.74 -10.14 1.18
C ARG A 211 19.16 -10.26 1.71
N ILE A 212 19.30 -10.79 2.91
CA ILE A 212 20.56 -11.14 3.55
C ILE A 212 20.70 -12.66 3.46
N ARG A 213 21.91 -13.14 3.19
CA ARG A 213 22.25 -14.57 3.26
C ARG A 213 23.66 -14.67 3.84
N ASN A 214 23.83 -15.49 4.88
CA ASN A 214 25.12 -15.64 5.57
C ASN A 214 25.72 -14.29 6.01
N GLY A 215 24.86 -13.36 6.48
CA GLY A 215 25.28 -12.03 6.91
C GLY A 215 25.64 -11.04 5.80
N GLN A 216 25.52 -11.41 4.52
CA GLN A 216 25.83 -10.55 3.38
C GLN A 216 24.58 -10.24 2.54
N SER A 217 24.57 -9.08 1.88
CA SER A 217 23.51 -8.72 0.94
C SER A 217 23.50 -9.68 -0.24
N ASN A 218 22.36 -10.30 -0.50
CA ASN A 218 22.10 -11.23 -1.60
C ASN A 218 21.15 -10.60 -2.64
N GLY A 219 21.12 -9.27 -2.68
CA GLY A 219 20.32 -8.48 -3.61
C GLY A 219 19.28 -7.62 -2.92
N LYS A 220 18.92 -6.55 -3.60
CA LYS A 220 18.08 -5.47 -3.09
C LYS A 220 17.10 -5.02 -4.15
N ARG A 221 15.86 -4.74 -3.75
CA ARG A 221 14.83 -4.09 -4.57
C ARG A 221 14.47 -2.76 -3.92
N ASP A 222 14.38 -1.71 -4.73
CA ASP A 222 13.91 -0.39 -4.33
C ASP A 222 12.83 0.04 -5.32
N SER A 223 11.68 0.48 -4.81
CA SER A 223 10.56 0.97 -5.60
C SER A 223 10.00 2.25 -5.01
N VAL A 224 9.56 3.16 -5.88
CA VAL A 224 8.94 4.43 -5.54
C VAL A 224 7.63 4.56 -6.31
N LEU A 225 6.58 4.86 -5.57
CA LEU A 225 5.23 5.17 -6.03
C LEU A 225 4.96 6.65 -5.77
N LYS A 226 4.50 7.38 -6.79
CA LYS A 226 4.10 8.80 -6.67
C LYS A 226 2.71 9.00 -7.24
N LEU A 227 1.81 9.59 -6.47
CA LEU A 227 0.44 9.84 -6.92
C LEU A 227 0.46 10.79 -8.12
N VAL A 228 -0.08 10.31 -9.25
CA VAL A 228 -0.17 11.08 -10.50
C VAL A 228 -1.59 11.28 -10.96
N ASP A 229 -2.55 10.48 -10.50
CA ASP A 229 -3.95 10.64 -10.87
C ASP A 229 -4.91 10.06 -9.83
N TYR A 230 -6.16 10.47 -9.90
CA TYR A 230 -7.22 9.98 -9.02
C TYR A 230 -8.59 10.22 -9.64
N GLY A 231 -9.61 9.51 -9.15
CA GLY A 231 -10.96 9.73 -9.63
C GLY A 231 -12.02 8.95 -8.88
N LYS A 232 -13.19 8.91 -9.52
CA LYS A 232 -14.41 8.24 -9.04
C LYS A 232 -14.92 7.31 -10.13
N ASN A 233 -15.96 6.53 -9.82
CA ASN A 233 -16.64 5.61 -10.73
C ASN A 233 -15.72 4.50 -11.27
N ALA A 234 -14.75 4.04 -10.47
CA ALA A 234 -13.99 2.84 -10.75
C ALA A 234 -14.95 1.66 -10.94
N LYS A 235 -14.68 0.86 -11.95
CA LYS A 235 -15.40 -0.38 -12.24
C LYS A 235 -14.42 -1.52 -12.15
N SER A 236 -14.91 -2.62 -11.60
CA SER A 236 -14.15 -3.86 -11.49
C SER A 236 -13.71 -4.34 -12.88
N GLN A 237 -12.44 -4.68 -13.05
CA GLN A 237 -11.94 -5.31 -14.27
C GLN A 237 -12.17 -6.83 -14.28
N LEU A 238 -12.42 -7.42 -13.11
CA LEU A 238 -12.73 -8.85 -12.94
C LEU A 238 -14.18 -9.05 -12.47
N SER A 239 -14.88 -10.09 -12.93
CA SER A 239 -16.22 -10.41 -12.44
C SER A 239 -16.18 -10.94 -10.99
N ASP A 240 -17.27 -10.76 -10.24
CA ASP A 240 -17.43 -11.32 -8.88
C ASP A 240 -17.77 -12.82 -8.89
N SER A 241 -18.34 -13.29 -10.00
CA SER A 241 -18.69 -14.68 -10.27
C SER A 241 -17.80 -15.21 -11.40
N GLN A 242 -17.01 -16.22 -11.11
CA GLN A 242 -16.69 -17.24 -12.11
C GLN A 242 -17.65 -18.41 -11.91
#